data_AF-W2TVC0-F1
#
_entry.id   AF-W2TVC0-F1
#
_cell.length_a   1.000
_cell.length_b   1.000
_cell.length_c   1.000
_cell.angle_alpha   90.00
_cell.angle_beta   90.00
_cell.angle_gamma   90.00
#
_symmetry.space_group_name_H-M   'P 1'
#
loop_
_entity.id
_entity.type
_entity.pdbx_description
1 polymer ?
#
loop_
_entity_poly.entity_id
_entity_poly.type
_entity_poly.pdbx_seq_one_letter_code
_entity_poly.pdbx_strand_id
1 'polypeptide(L)' 'MKLMFKYDSGAKNFSQIPTKHLGATIDGFSIQDQFWQKPKIPYSGAASHRNN' A
#
# COMPACT_ATOMS: atom_id res chain seq x y z
N MET A 1 1.43 -1.71 -6.39
CA MET A 1 1.09 -3.14 -6.56
C MET A 1 0.32 -3.61 -5.33
N LYS A 2 -0.75 -4.40 -5.48
CA LYS A 2 -1.46 -5.01 -4.35
C LYS A 2 -0.75 -6.31 -3.97
N LEU A 3 -0.20 -6.42 -2.76
CA LEU A 3 0.43 -7.64 -2.26
C LEU A 3 -0.58 -8.46 -1.46
N MET A 4 -0.45 -9.79 -1.51
CA MET A 4 -1.27 -10.74 -0.76
C MET A 4 -0.38 -11.56 0.16
N PHE A 5 -0.89 -11.87 1.34
CA PHE A 5 -0.13 -12.55 2.38
C PHE A 5 -0.92 -13.72 2.96
N LYS A 6 -0.19 -14.77 3.32
CA LYS A 6 -0.67 -15.87 4.17
C LYS A 6 0.09 -15.81 5.50
N TYR A 7 -0.62 -16.04 6.59
CA TYR A 7 -0.05 -16.12 7.92
C TYR A 7 0.48 -17.54 8.17
N ASP A 8 1.76 -17.64 8.48
CA ASP A 8 2.36 -18.88 8.98
C ASP A 8 2.27 -18.87 10.51
N SER A 9 1.41 -19.72 11.06
CA SER A 9 1.20 -19.82 12.51
C SER A 9 2.40 -20.44 13.25
N GLY A 10 3.18 -21.29 12.59
CA GLY A 10 4.37 -21.91 13.17
C GLY A 10 5.52 -20.90 13.29
N ALA A 11 5.71 -20.09 12.26
CA ALA A 11 6.74 -19.04 12.24
C ALA A 11 6.26 -17.69 12.82
N LYS A 12 4.96 -17.55 13.11
CA LYS A 12 4.29 -16.32 13.58
C LYS A 12 4.59 -15.12 12.68
N ASN A 13 4.60 -15.34 11.37
CA ASN A 13 4.95 -14.32 10.39
C ASN A 13 3.99 -14.32 9.19
N PHE A 14 4.09 -13.25 8.39
CA PHE A 14 3.40 -13.17 7.11
C PHE A 14 4.37 -13.49 5.98
N SER A 15 3.93 -14.36 5.07
CA SER A 15 4.63 -14.66 3.82
C SER A 15 3.84 -14.14 2.63
N GLN A 16 4.53 -13.51 1.68
CA GLN A 16 3.88 -13.03 0.45
C GLN A 16 3.55 -14.22 -0.46
N ILE A 17 2.37 -14.20 -1.06
CA ILE A 17 1.91 -15.22 -2.02
C ILE A 17 1.67 -14.63 -3.41
N PRO A 18 1.97 -15.35 -4.50
CA PRO A 18 1.86 -14.85 -5.87
C PRO A 18 0.43 -14.98 -6.42
N THR A 19 -0.56 -14.36 -5.77
CA THR A 19 -1.94 -14.31 -6.27
C THR A 19 -2.44 -12.87 -6.42
N LYS A 20 -3.29 -12.66 -7.43
CA LYS A 20 -4.00 -11.40 -7.66
C LYS A 20 -5.48 -11.48 -7.26
N HIS A 21 -6.00 -12.69 -7.02
CA HIS A 21 -7.40 -12.94 -6.71
C HIS A 21 -7.58 -13.21 -5.22
N LEU A 22 -8.69 -12.73 -4.66
CA LEU A 22 -9.06 -13.03 -3.28
C LEU A 22 -9.45 -14.50 -3.15
N GLY A 23 -9.07 -15.12 -2.03
CA GLY A 23 -9.38 -16.50 -1.71
C GLY A 23 -9.41 -16.73 -0.21
N ALA A 24 -10.01 -17.84 0.20
CA ALA A 24 -10.18 -18.19 1.62
C ALA A 24 -8.85 -18.42 2.37
N THR A 25 -7.74 -18.57 1.64
CA THR A 25 -6.39 -18.83 2.18
C THR A 25 -5.56 -17.55 2.36
N ILE A 26 -6.16 -16.37 2.17
CA ILE A 26 -5.48 -15.08 2.30
C ILE A 26 -5.80 -14.50 3.68
N ASP A 27 -4.75 -14.22 4.45
CA ASP A 27 -4.88 -13.67 5.81
C ASP A 27 -4.56 -12.17 5.86
N GLY A 28 -3.92 -11.62 4.81
CA GLY A 28 -3.63 -10.20 4.73
C GLY A 28 -3.41 -9.71 3.30
N PHE A 29 -3.61 -8.41 3.07
CA PHE A 29 -3.28 -7.75 1.81
C PHE A 29 -2.83 -6.31 2.05
N SER A 30 -2.01 -5.77 1.15
CA SER A 30 -1.67 -4.34 1.14
C SER A 30 -2.61 -3.55 0.23
N ILE A 31 -2.75 -2.25 0.48
CA ILE A 31 -3.38 -1.32 -0.47
C ILE A 31 -2.32 -0.36 -1.00
N GLN A 32 -2.59 0.26 -2.15
CA GLN A 32 -1.67 1.20 -2.76
C GLN A 32 -1.64 2.51 -1.98
N ASP A 33 -0.47 3.14 -1.85
CA ASP A 33 -0.28 4.38 -1.10
C ASP A 33 -1.20 5.52 -1.55
N GLN A 34 -1.55 5.57 -2.85
CA GLN A 34 -2.48 6.57 -3.37
C GLN A 34 -3.86 6.55 -2.69
N PHE A 35 -4.27 5.43 -2.08
CA PHE A 35 -5.52 5.33 -1.33
C PHE A 35 -5.39 5.81 0.12
N TRP A 36 -4.16 5.88 0.64
CA TRP A 36 -3.87 6.49 1.94
C TRP A 36 -3.64 7.99 1.85
N GLN A 37 -3.09 8.45 0.71
CA GLN A 37 -2.76 9.84 0.50
C GLN A 37 -4.00 10.67 0.16
N LYS A 38 -4.06 11.90 0.68
CA LYS A 38 -5.05 12.88 0.25
C LYS A 38 -4.90 13.13 -1.26
N PRO A 39 -5.99 13.48 -1.97
CA PRO A 39 -5.91 13.83 -3.38
C PRO A 39 -4.79 14.85 -3.60
N LYS A 40 -3.89 14.58 -4.54
CA LYS A 40 -2.84 15.52 -4.92
C LYS A 40 -3.52 16.81 -5.37
N ILE A 41 -3.37 17.88 -4.60
CA ILE A 41 -3.90 19.19 -4.97
C ILE A 41 -3.10 19.61 -6.22
N PRO A 42 -3.73 19.80 -7.40
CA PRO A 42 -3.00 20.06 -8.65
C PRO A 42 -2.09 21.29 -8.62
N TYR A 43 -2.26 22.15 -7.61
CA TYR A 43 -1.54 23.41 -7.43
C TYR A 43 -0.71 23.48 -6.14
N SER A 44 -0.47 22.37 -5.43
CA SER A 44 0.50 22.37 -4.33
C SER A 44 1.94 22.33 -4.88
N GLY A 45 2.28 23.28 -5.75
CA GLY A 45 3.66 23.71 -5.86
C GLY A 45 3.94 24.48 -4.58
N ALA A 46 4.91 24.02 -3.78
CA ALA A 46 5.50 24.88 -2.76
C ALA A 46 5.79 26.22 -3.44
N ALA A 47 5.13 27.29 -3.01
CA ALA A 47 5.36 28.61 -3.54
C ALA A 47 6.86 28.84 -3.45
N SER A 48 7.53 28.92 -4.61
CA SER A 48 8.95 29.21 -4.68
C SER A 48 9.10 30.59 -4.09
N HIS A 49 9.49 30.65 -2.81
CA HIS A 49 9.81 31.87 -2.09
C HIS A 49 11.10 32.42 -2.71
N ARG A 50 10.97 33.06 -3.88
CA ARG A 50 12.02 33.89 -4.47
C ARG A 50 11.96 35.20 -3.73
N ASN A 51 12.85 35.30 -2.74
CA ASN A 51 13.10 36.52 -1.98
C ASN A 51 13.45 37.65 -2.96
N ASN A 52 12.82 38.80 -2.74
CA ASN A 52 13.06 40.08 -3.42
C ASN A 52 14.44 40.63 -3.08
#